data_AF-A0A918IYP9-F1
#
_entry.id   AF-A0A918IYP9-F1
#
_cell.length_a   1.000
_cell.length_b   1.000
_cell.length_c   1.000
_cell.angle_alpha   90.00
_cell.angle_beta   90.00
_cell.angle_gamma   90.00
#
_symmetry.space_group_name_H-M   'P 1'
#
loop_
_entity.id
_entity.type
_entity.pdbx_description
1 polymer ?
#
loop_
_entity_poly.entity_id
_entity_poly.type
_entity_poly.pdbx_seq_one_letter_code
_entity_poly.pdbx_strand_id
1 'polypeptide(L)'
;MDYLKTLDNIKNSISKGEELNATNKLIAIGLIEKEKESYRINEEDSFVYFYEDVIDSEIAFDFEEKLTAPVYEVAQSDATNCINTFSSIKKLEENSSLYSWLQNAIRFTDHLALHYLQEIINEVPEKQGDAGTERSRYIQINQKKNDAEKAGRIMDNLYDCRNNLEHRKIKDSEVSDYQRIIPPNYKRAKKQVIKRYPEALICFRDSFVEFYAK
;
A
#
# COMPACT_ATOMS: atom_id res chain seq x y z
N MET A 1 -31.04 6.94 5.51
CA MET A 1 -30.53 7.76 4.38
C MET A 1 -29.03 7.63 4.45
N ASP A 2 -28.39 7.16 3.39
CA ASP A 2 -26.94 6.89 3.37
C ASP A 2 -26.18 8.23 3.41
N TYR A 3 -25.30 8.39 4.40
CA TYR A 3 -24.56 9.63 4.66
C TYR A 3 -23.67 10.02 3.48
N LEU A 4 -22.96 9.05 2.90
CA LEU A 4 -22.10 9.29 1.74
C LEU A 4 -22.91 9.70 0.50
N LYS A 5 -24.06 9.06 0.27
CA LYS A 5 -24.99 9.48 -0.81
C LYS A 5 -25.53 10.89 -0.59
N THR A 6 -25.74 11.29 0.66
CA THR A 6 -26.16 12.65 0.99
C THR A 6 -25.07 13.65 0.64
N LEU A 7 -23.81 13.36 0.98
CA LEU A 7 -22.67 14.18 0.59
C LEU A 7 -22.50 14.28 -0.93
N ASP A 8 -22.70 13.18 -1.67
CA ASP A 8 -22.65 13.19 -3.15
C ASP A 8 -23.77 14.04 -3.77
N ASN A 9 -24.98 13.97 -3.21
CA ASN A 9 -26.09 14.81 -3.65
C ASN A 9 -25.81 16.30 -3.41
N ILE A 10 -25.20 16.65 -2.27
CA ILE A 10 -24.80 18.02 -1.96
C ILE A 10 -23.71 18.49 -2.94
N LYS A 11 -22.66 17.68 -3.16
CA LYS A 11 -21.58 17.96 -4.11
C LYS A 11 -22.11 18.22 -5.53
N ASN A 12 -23.02 17.37 -6.00
CA ASN A 12 -23.65 17.51 -7.32
C ASN A 12 -24.49 18.78 -7.43
N SER A 13 -25.21 19.13 -6.36
CA SER A 13 -26.02 20.35 -6.31
C SER A 13 -25.15 21.61 -6.34
N ILE A 14 -24.07 21.67 -5.55
CA ILE A 14 -23.10 22.77 -5.55
C ILE A 14 -22.43 22.96 -6.92
N SER A 15 -22.11 21.85 -7.59
CA SER A 15 -21.47 21.89 -8.90
C SER A 15 -22.39 22.54 -9.95
N LYS A 16 -23.69 22.23 -9.89
CA LYS A 16 -24.73 22.71 -10.82
C LYS A 16 -25.29 24.09 -10.47
N GLY A 17 -25.32 24.47 -9.19
CA GLY A 17 -25.94 25.72 -8.72
C GLY A 17 -25.14 26.96 -9.10
N GLU A 18 -25.82 28.09 -9.35
CA GLU A 18 -25.19 29.38 -9.69
C GLU A 18 -24.88 30.24 -8.45
N GLU A 19 -25.34 29.82 -7.27
CA GLU A 19 -25.29 30.57 -6.01
C GLU A 19 -23.87 30.83 -5.49
N LEU A 20 -22.91 29.98 -5.86
CA LEU A 20 -21.51 30.09 -5.45
C LEU A 20 -20.63 30.44 -6.65
N ASN A 21 -19.70 31.39 -6.44
CA ASN A 21 -18.63 31.62 -7.41
C ASN A 21 -17.70 30.39 -7.51
N ALA A 22 -16.88 30.35 -8.55
CA ALA A 22 -16.01 29.19 -8.84
C ALA A 22 -15.08 28.83 -7.67
N THR A 23 -14.49 29.82 -7.00
CA THR A 23 -13.60 29.61 -5.85
C THR A 23 -14.34 28.96 -4.68
N ASN A 24 -15.52 29.47 -4.33
CA ASN A 24 -16.33 28.94 -3.24
C ASN A 24 -16.85 27.53 -3.54
N LYS A 25 -17.17 27.23 -4.81
CA LYS A 25 -17.49 25.86 -5.24
C LYS A 25 -16.33 24.90 -4.99
N LEU A 26 -15.11 25.29 -5.38
CA LEU A 26 -13.91 24.47 -5.16
C LEU A 26 -13.67 24.21 -3.67
N ILE A 27 -13.81 25.25 -2.83
CA ILE A 27 -13.67 25.11 -1.37
C ILE A 27 -14.71 24.13 -0.82
N ALA A 28 -15.99 24.31 -1.17
CA ALA A 28 -17.06 23.48 -0.65
C ALA A 28 -16.93 22.02 -1.11
N ILE A 29 -16.59 21.79 -2.38
CA ILE A 29 -16.31 20.45 -2.90
C ILE A 29 -15.13 19.82 -2.16
N GLY A 30 -14.05 20.59 -1.93
CA GLY A 30 -12.89 20.12 -1.18
C GLY A 30 -13.22 19.73 0.27
N LEU A 31 -14.10 20.48 0.94
CA LEU A 31 -14.60 20.14 2.28
C LEU A 31 -15.44 18.86 2.28
N ILE A 32 -16.31 18.68 1.29
CA ILE A 32 -17.12 17.46 1.14
C ILE A 32 -16.23 16.24 0.91
N GLU A 33 -15.24 16.33 0.02
CA GLU A 33 -14.31 15.23 -0.22
C GLU A 33 -13.52 14.87 1.04
N LYS A 34 -13.06 15.87 1.81
CA LYS A 34 -12.37 15.64 3.08
C LYS A 34 -13.27 14.97 4.12
N GLU A 35 -14.54 15.35 4.18
CA GLU A 35 -15.51 14.74 5.09
C GLU A 35 -15.80 13.29 4.69
N LYS A 36 -16.02 13.02 3.40
CA LYS A 36 -16.20 11.65 2.88
C LYS A 36 -15.02 10.75 3.24
N GLU A 37 -13.81 11.24 3.03
CA GLU A 37 -12.58 10.52 3.37
C GLU A 37 -12.47 10.25 4.87
N SER A 38 -12.75 11.26 5.71
CA SER A 38 -12.72 11.10 7.17
C SER A 38 -13.77 10.10 7.66
N TYR A 39 -14.96 10.13 7.07
CA TYR A 39 -16.02 9.16 7.36
C TYR A 39 -15.59 7.74 7.01
N ARG A 40 -15.04 7.54 5.80
CA ARG A 40 -14.54 6.22 5.37
C ARG A 40 -13.46 5.69 6.29
N ILE A 41 -12.45 6.49 6.65
CA ILE A 41 -11.38 6.07 7.55
C ILE A 41 -11.90 5.66 8.94
N ASN A 42 -12.98 6.27 9.42
CA ASN A 42 -13.51 6.01 10.76
C ASN A 42 -14.51 4.85 10.80
N GLU A 43 -15.20 4.57 9.70
CA GLU A 43 -16.31 3.61 9.64
C GLU A 43 -15.96 2.35 8.85
N GLU A 44 -15.09 2.45 7.85
CA GLU A 44 -14.62 1.30 7.09
C GLU A 44 -13.46 0.64 7.83
N ASP A 45 -13.37 -0.67 7.69
CA ASP A 45 -12.23 -1.45 8.14
C ASP A 45 -10.94 -0.91 7.52
N SER A 46 -9.91 -0.60 8.33
CA SER A 46 -8.65 -0.02 7.85
C SER A 46 -7.93 -0.89 6.83
N PHE A 47 -8.02 -2.23 6.94
CA PHE A 47 -7.46 -3.14 5.95
C PHE A 47 -8.15 -2.91 4.61
N VAL A 48 -9.49 -2.97 4.61
CA VAL A 48 -10.31 -2.84 3.39
C VAL A 48 -10.10 -1.46 2.77
N TYR A 49 -10.26 -0.39 3.55
CA TYR A 49 -10.08 0.99 3.09
C TYR A 49 -8.70 1.19 2.44
N PHE A 50 -7.63 0.75 3.12
CA PHE A 50 -6.28 0.89 2.60
C PHE A 50 -6.08 0.09 1.31
N TYR A 51 -6.58 -1.15 1.26
CA TYR A 51 -6.47 -1.99 0.08
C TYR A 51 -7.14 -1.33 -1.12
N GLU A 52 -8.40 -0.91 -0.95
CA GLU A 52 -9.22 -0.30 -1.99
C GLU A 52 -8.66 1.06 -2.46
N ASP A 53 -8.17 1.89 -1.53
CA ASP A 53 -7.51 3.16 -1.86
C ASP A 53 -6.26 2.94 -2.69
N VAL A 54 -5.44 1.93 -2.34
CA VAL A 54 -4.21 1.62 -3.08
C VAL A 54 -4.52 1.11 -4.49
N ILE A 55 -5.51 0.22 -4.65
CA ILE A 55 -5.85 -0.34 -5.96
C ILE A 55 -6.82 0.53 -6.78
N ASP A 56 -7.35 1.60 -6.18
CA ASP A 56 -8.36 2.50 -6.75
C ASP A 56 -9.60 1.72 -7.26
N SER A 57 -10.03 0.72 -6.50
CA SER A 57 -11.15 -0.18 -6.83
C SER A 57 -11.71 -0.83 -5.58
N GLU A 58 -13.02 -1.03 -5.54
CA GLU A 58 -13.69 -1.83 -4.50
C GLU A 58 -13.24 -3.29 -4.59
N ILE A 59 -13.13 -3.97 -3.44
CA ILE A 59 -12.85 -5.39 -3.34
C ILE A 59 -14.10 -6.15 -2.91
N ALA A 60 -14.49 -7.15 -3.70
CA ALA A 60 -15.57 -8.07 -3.34
C ALA A 60 -15.08 -9.28 -2.53
N PHE A 61 -13.76 -9.48 -2.45
CA PHE A 61 -13.16 -10.61 -1.76
C PHE A 61 -13.08 -10.35 -0.26
N ASP A 62 -13.68 -11.22 0.54
CA ASP A 62 -13.68 -11.13 2.00
C ASP A 62 -12.35 -11.64 2.57
N PHE A 63 -11.40 -10.74 2.75
CA PHE A 63 -10.11 -11.08 3.36
C PHE A 63 -10.23 -11.43 4.85
N GLU A 64 -11.23 -10.90 5.57
CA GLU A 64 -11.39 -11.15 7.01
C GLU A 64 -11.75 -12.62 7.25
N GLU A 65 -12.65 -13.16 6.44
CA GLU A 65 -13.08 -14.55 6.54
C GLU A 65 -11.98 -15.54 6.07
N LYS A 66 -11.17 -15.15 5.08
CA LYS A 66 -10.21 -16.08 4.42
C LYS A 66 -8.80 -16.03 5.00
N LEU A 67 -8.39 -14.91 5.57
CA LEU A 67 -7.13 -14.83 6.30
C LEU A 67 -7.33 -15.36 7.72
N THR A 68 -6.28 -15.91 8.33
CA THR A 68 -6.36 -16.24 9.76
C THR A 68 -6.51 -14.95 10.58
N ALA A 69 -7.31 -14.97 11.66
CA ALA A 69 -7.56 -13.77 12.46
C ALA A 69 -6.27 -13.02 12.90
N PRO A 70 -5.20 -13.71 13.36
CA PRO A 70 -3.95 -13.01 13.69
C PRO A 70 -3.27 -12.33 12.50
N VAL A 71 -3.37 -12.92 11.29
CA VAL A 71 -2.81 -12.33 10.07
C VAL A 71 -3.61 -11.09 9.68
N TYR A 72 -4.93 -11.18 9.74
CA TYR A 72 -5.82 -10.06 9.39
C TYR A 72 -5.64 -8.87 10.35
N GLU A 73 -5.69 -9.10 11.66
CA GLU A 73 -5.56 -8.04 12.68
C GLU A 73 -4.23 -7.29 12.58
N VAL A 74 -3.12 -8.01 12.36
CA VAL A 74 -1.80 -7.36 12.24
C VAL A 74 -1.70 -6.59 10.93
N ALA A 75 -2.20 -7.14 9.82
CA ALA A 75 -2.27 -6.41 8.55
C ALA A 75 -3.16 -5.15 8.70
N GLN A 76 -4.32 -5.25 9.34
CA GLN A 76 -5.20 -4.11 9.60
C GLN A 76 -4.50 -3.02 10.43
N SER A 77 -3.69 -3.39 11.41
CA SER A 77 -2.86 -2.45 12.18
C SER A 77 -1.81 -1.75 11.30
N ASP A 78 -1.12 -2.48 10.42
CA ASP A 78 -0.16 -1.87 9.48
C ASP A 78 -0.85 -0.96 8.45
N ALA A 79 -2.04 -1.33 7.97
CA ALA A 79 -2.87 -0.48 7.13
C ALA A 79 -3.27 0.82 7.84
N THR A 80 -3.67 0.72 9.11
CA THR A 80 -3.97 1.88 9.97
C THR A 80 -2.76 2.82 10.07
N ASN A 81 -1.54 2.26 10.21
CA ASN A 81 -0.31 3.06 10.24
C ASN A 81 -0.02 3.75 8.89
N CYS A 82 -0.32 3.10 7.77
CA CYS A 82 -0.25 3.71 6.45
C CYS A 82 -1.23 4.89 6.33
N ILE A 83 -2.50 4.70 6.68
CA ILE A 83 -3.56 5.71 6.64
C ILE A 83 -3.20 6.92 7.52
N ASN A 84 -2.69 6.67 8.74
CA ASN A 84 -2.25 7.73 9.65
C ASN A 84 -1.05 8.53 9.12
N THR A 85 -0.19 7.90 8.29
CA THR A 85 0.93 8.59 7.66
C THR A 85 0.48 9.41 6.45
N PHE A 86 -0.31 8.78 5.57
CA PHE A 86 -0.98 9.41 4.45
C PHE A 86 -2.34 8.75 4.27
N SER A 87 -3.40 9.53 4.41
CA SER A 87 -4.78 9.03 4.43
C SER A 87 -5.27 8.46 3.08
N SER A 88 -4.49 8.67 2.01
CA SER A 88 -4.70 8.08 0.69
C SER A 88 -3.37 8.00 -0.07
N ILE A 89 -3.23 7.01 -0.95
CA ILE A 89 -2.11 6.86 -1.89
C ILE A 89 -1.94 8.10 -2.79
N LYS A 90 -3.03 8.83 -3.08
CA LYS A 90 -3.00 10.06 -3.89
C LYS A 90 -2.31 11.22 -3.14
N LYS A 91 -2.22 11.13 -1.80
CA LYS A 91 -1.61 12.14 -0.92
C LYS A 91 -0.17 11.86 -0.54
N LEU A 92 0.46 10.79 -1.08
CA LEU A 92 1.88 10.53 -0.83
C LEU A 92 2.74 11.75 -1.17
N GLU A 93 3.66 12.11 -0.29
CA GLU A 93 4.59 13.24 -0.48
C GLU A 93 6.04 12.78 -0.69
N GLU A 94 6.87 13.62 -1.30
CA GLU A 94 8.28 13.32 -1.58
C GLU A 94 9.19 13.64 -0.38
N ASN A 95 8.86 13.11 0.80
CA ASN A 95 9.56 13.37 2.06
C ASN A 95 9.77 12.11 2.90
N SER A 96 10.36 12.25 4.10
CA SER A 96 10.67 11.14 5.00
C SER A 96 9.45 10.31 5.43
N SER A 97 8.25 10.89 5.44
CA SER A 97 7.03 10.13 5.76
C SER A 97 6.74 9.05 4.72
N LEU A 98 7.22 9.20 3.47
CA LEU A 98 7.13 8.15 2.46
C LEU A 98 7.90 6.88 2.85
N TYR A 99 9.02 7.02 3.56
CA TYR A 99 9.76 5.87 4.07
C TYR A 99 8.93 5.09 5.10
N SER A 100 8.36 5.79 6.09
CA SER A 100 7.50 5.20 7.11
C SER A 100 6.25 4.54 6.49
N TRP A 101 5.61 5.22 5.54
CA TRP A 101 4.45 4.68 4.82
C TRP A 101 4.83 3.40 4.07
N LEU A 102 5.95 3.41 3.32
CA LEU A 102 6.40 2.25 2.54
C LEU A 102 6.80 1.08 3.44
N GLN A 103 7.40 1.35 4.59
CA GLN A 103 7.73 0.32 5.57
C GLN A 103 6.48 -0.41 6.06
N ASN A 104 5.43 0.32 6.45
CA ASN A 104 4.18 -0.29 6.90
C ASN A 104 3.43 -0.97 5.75
N ALA A 105 3.43 -0.40 4.55
CA ALA A 105 2.82 -0.99 3.36
C ALA A 105 3.48 -2.33 2.98
N ILE A 106 4.80 -2.43 3.13
CA ILE A 106 5.52 -3.69 2.92
C ILE A 106 5.15 -4.71 4.01
N ARG A 107 5.03 -4.32 5.29
CA ARG A 107 4.61 -5.24 6.36
C ARG A 107 3.18 -5.75 6.18
N PHE A 108 2.25 -4.85 5.87
CA PHE A 108 0.89 -5.18 5.46
C PHE A 108 0.89 -6.29 4.41
N THR A 109 1.70 -6.13 3.35
CA THR A 109 1.77 -7.09 2.26
C THR A 109 2.55 -8.35 2.63
N ASP A 110 3.52 -8.29 3.54
CA ASP A 110 4.27 -9.45 4.03
C ASP A 110 3.33 -10.45 4.71
N HIS A 111 2.30 -9.97 5.42
CA HIS A 111 1.25 -10.81 5.99
C HIS A 111 0.46 -11.56 4.91
N LEU A 112 0.12 -10.90 3.79
CA LEU A 112 -0.51 -11.55 2.64
C LEU A 112 0.42 -12.56 1.96
N ALA A 113 1.69 -12.19 1.79
CA ALA A 113 2.71 -13.05 1.19
C ALA A 113 2.99 -14.29 2.04
N LEU A 114 3.02 -14.14 3.37
CA LEU A 114 3.18 -15.24 4.30
C LEU A 114 2.00 -16.21 4.22
N HIS A 115 0.77 -15.70 4.30
CA HIS A 115 -0.44 -16.51 4.18
C HIS A 115 -0.49 -17.22 2.81
N TYR A 116 -0.15 -16.52 1.74
CA TYR A 116 -0.09 -17.09 0.40
C TYR A 116 0.90 -18.26 0.30
N LEU A 117 2.11 -18.11 0.86
CA LEU A 117 3.08 -19.21 0.89
C LEU A 117 2.57 -20.41 1.69
N GLN A 118 2.05 -20.17 2.90
CA GLN A 118 1.69 -21.23 3.84
C GLN A 118 0.38 -21.94 3.48
N GLU A 119 -0.65 -21.20 3.08
CA GLU A 119 -2.00 -21.74 2.93
C GLU A 119 -2.35 -22.03 1.46
N ILE A 120 -1.84 -21.22 0.51
CA ILE A 120 -2.18 -21.37 -0.91
C ILE A 120 -1.15 -22.24 -1.63
N ILE A 121 0.14 -22.01 -1.42
CA ILE A 121 1.20 -22.84 -2.03
C ILE A 121 1.58 -24.04 -1.14
N ASN A 122 1.22 -24.02 0.15
CA ASN A 122 1.59 -25.05 1.12
C ASN A 122 3.11 -25.23 1.26
N GLU A 123 3.83 -24.11 1.36
CA GLU A 123 5.27 -24.05 1.54
C GLU A 123 5.68 -23.31 2.81
N VAL A 124 6.77 -23.77 3.40
CA VAL A 124 7.41 -23.09 4.52
C VAL A 124 8.25 -21.93 3.98
N PRO A 125 8.16 -20.72 4.57
CA PRO A 125 9.08 -19.63 4.25
C PRO A 125 10.53 -20.01 4.53
N GLU A 126 11.38 -19.93 3.51
CA GLU A 126 12.80 -20.27 3.62
C GLU A 126 13.70 -19.06 3.36
N LYS A 127 14.81 -18.96 4.09
CA LYS A 127 15.79 -17.88 3.91
C LYS A 127 16.45 -17.97 2.53
N GLN A 128 16.42 -16.88 1.79
CA GLN A 128 16.99 -16.80 0.44
C GLN A 128 18.34 -16.07 0.47
N GLY A 129 19.45 -16.82 0.57
CA GLY A 129 20.80 -16.26 0.63
C GLY A 129 20.99 -15.33 1.84
N ASP A 130 21.44 -14.09 1.59
CA ASP A 130 21.65 -13.07 2.62
C ASP A 130 20.40 -12.22 2.91
N ALA A 131 19.26 -12.52 2.27
CA ALA A 131 18.02 -11.79 2.50
C ALA A 131 17.50 -12.00 3.93
N GLY A 132 16.91 -10.95 4.50
CA GLY A 132 16.09 -11.06 5.71
C GLY A 132 14.82 -11.88 5.46
N THR A 133 14.10 -12.23 6.53
CA THR A 133 12.91 -13.09 6.47
C THR A 133 11.83 -12.55 5.53
N GLU A 134 11.50 -11.26 5.63
CA GLU A 134 10.49 -10.58 4.80
C GLU A 134 10.86 -10.65 3.31
N ARG A 135 12.06 -10.18 2.94
CA ARG A 135 12.53 -10.21 1.54
C ARG A 135 12.61 -11.65 0.99
N SER A 136 12.99 -12.61 1.83
CA SER A 136 13.09 -14.02 1.42
C SER A 136 11.76 -14.57 0.92
N ARG A 137 10.62 -14.19 1.54
CA ARG A 137 9.29 -14.59 1.07
C ARG A 137 9.00 -14.08 -0.34
N TYR A 138 9.33 -12.83 -0.63
CA TYR A 138 9.11 -12.24 -1.96
C TYR A 138 9.95 -12.92 -3.05
N ILE A 139 11.21 -13.23 -2.73
CA ILE A 139 12.11 -13.98 -3.62
C ILE A 139 11.56 -15.39 -3.86
N GLN A 140 11.11 -16.08 -2.81
CA GLN A 140 10.51 -17.41 -2.92
C GLN A 140 9.27 -17.40 -3.82
N ILE A 141 8.34 -16.47 -3.61
CA ILE A 141 7.14 -16.31 -4.47
C ILE A 141 7.53 -16.05 -5.93
N ASN A 142 8.49 -15.16 -6.18
CA ASN A 142 9.00 -14.83 -7.52
C ASN A 142 9.63 -16.04 -8.24
N GLN A 143 10.13 -17.05 -7.53
CA GLN A 143 10.73 -18.23 -8.16
C GLN A 143 9.71 -19.28 -8.63
N LYS A 144 8.45 -19.20 -8.15
CA LYS A 144 7.46 -20.28 -8.33
C LYS A 144 6.74 -20.29 -9.67
N LYS A 145 6.92 -19.27 -10.52
CA LYS A 145 6.27 -19.15 -11.84
C LYS A 145 4.75 -19.39 -11.79
N ASN A 146 4.11 -18.88 -10.75
CA ASN A 146 2.67 -18.93 -10.54
C ASN A 146 2.06 -17.53 -10.64
N ASP A 147 0.75 -17.41 -10.41
CA ASP A 147 0.00 -16.17 -10.61
C ASP A 147 0.48 -15.02 -9.72
N ALA A 148 1.06 -15.34 -8.55
CA ALA A 148 1.67 -14.36 -7.66
C ALA A 148 3.16 -14.07 -7.94
N GLU A 149 3.81 -14.70 -8.93
CA GLU A 149 5.22 -14.43 -9.30
C GLU A 149 5.45 -12.93 -9.47
N LYS A 150 4.52 -12.28 -10.20
CA LYS A 150 4.58 -10.85 -10.47
C LYS A 150 4.53 -10.04 -9.17
N ALA A 151 3.69 -10.43 -8.21
CA ALA A 151 3.60 -9.80 -6.90
C ALA A 151 4.92 -9.92 -6.14
N GLY A 152 5.47 -11.15 -6.05
CA GLY A 152 6.76 -11.40 -5.39
C GLY A 152 7.89 -10.55 -5.98
N ARG A 153 8.00 -10.48 -7.31
CA ARG A 153 8.99 -9.63 -7.99
C ARG A 153 8.82 -8.15 -7.67
N ILE A 154 7.59 -7.67 -7.64
CA ILE A 154 7.32 -6.26 -7.33
C ILE A 154 7.70 -5.95 -5.88
N MET A 155 7.31 -6.82 -4.94
CA MET A 155 7.58 -6.62 -3.53
C MET A 155 9.08 -6.67 -3.20
N ASP A 156 9.85 -7.55 -3.85
CA ASP A 156 11.32 -7.54 -3.74
C ASP A 156 11.93 -6.20 -4.21
N ASN A 157 11.44 -5.65 -5.34
CA ASN A 157 11.87 -4.34 -5.81
C ASN A 157 11.46 -3.18 -4.88
N LEU A 158 10.27 -3.26 -4.26
CA LEU A 158 9.81 -2.26 -3.30
C LEU A 158 10.58 -2.34 -1.98
N TYR A 159 10.98 -3.54 -1.54
CA TYR A 159 11.89 -3.74 -0.41
C TYR A 159 13.24 -3.05 -0.65
N ASP A 160 13.83 -3.23 -1.84
CA ASP A 160 15.05 -2.50 -2.21
C ASP A 160 14.81 -0.99 -2.28
N CYS A 161 13.64 -0.57 -2.79
CA CYS A 161 13.25 0.84 -2.80
C CYS A 161 13.22 1.43 -1.38
N ARG A 162 12.64 0.71 -0.40
CA ARG A 162 12.62 1.11 1.01
C ARG A 162 14.04 1.25 1.57
N ASN A 163 14.91 0.26 1.37
CA ASN A 163 16.29 0.33 1.88
C ASN A 163 17.09 1.48 1.23
N ASN A 164 16.78 1.83 -0.02
CA ASN A 164 17.40 2.96 -0.71
C ASN A 164 16.93 4.33 -0.17
N LEU A 165 15.83 4.38 0.58
CA LEU A 165 15.35 5.57 1.28
C LEU A 165 16.01 5.78 2.65
N GLU A 166 16.72 4.79 3.18
CA GLU A 166 17.61 5.00 4.32
C GLU A 166 18.86 5.77 3.88
N HIS A 167 19.38 6.66 4.73
CA HIS A 167 20.65 7.32 4.48
C HIS A 167 21.79 6.29 4.42
N ARG A 168 22.43 6.19 3.25
CA ARG A 168 23.56 5.27 3.06
C ARG A 168 24.88 6.02 2.99
N LYS A 169 25.90 5.44 3.60
CA LYS A 169 27.28 5.92 3.52
C LYS A 169 28.05 5.05 2.53
N ILE A 170 28.68 5.68 1.54
CA ILE A 170 29.61 4.99 0.63
C ILE A 170 31.02 5.49 0.93
N LYS A 171 31.97 4.56 1.12
CA LYS A 171 33.40 4.89 1.16
C LYS A 171 33.85 5.29 -0.24
N ASP A 172 34.51 6.44 -0.36
CA ASP A 172 35.09 6.84 -1.63
C ASP A 172 36.27 5.91 -1.95
N SER A 173 36.26 5.28 -3.12
CA SER A 173 37.28 4.28 -3.50
C SER A 173 38.66 4.90 -3.76
N GLU A 174 38.73 6.22 -3.90
CA GLU A 174 39.95 6.95 -4.24
C GLU A 174 40.61 7.64 -3.03
N VAL A 175 39.90 7.81 -1.91
CA VAL A 175 40.45 8.46 -0.70
C VAL A 175 39.97 7.73 0.54
N SER A 176 40.89 7.04 1.22
CA SER A 176 40.57 6.01 2.24
C SER A 176 39.77 6.49 3.46
N ASP A 177 39.71 7.80 3.72
CA ASP A 177 39.04 8.39 4.87
C ASP A 177 37.76 9.18 4.56
N TYR A 178 37.38 9.35 3.28
CA TYR A 178 36.16 10.09 2.93
C TYR A 178 34.95 9.16 2.77
N GLN A 179 33.91 9.45 3.54
CA GLN A 179 32.59 8.84 3.41
C GLN A 179 31.61 9.87 2.85
N ARG A 180 30.92 9.53 1.76
CA ARG A 180 29.83 10.36 1.24
C ARG A 180 28.48 9.81 1.70
N ILE A 181 27.63 10.70 2.19
CA ILE A 181 26.22 10.39 2.48
C ILE A 181 25.45 10.51 1.17
N ILE A 182 24.75 9.45 0.79
CA ILE A 182 23.83 9.48 -0.34
C ILE A 182 22.45 9.87 0.20
N PRO A 183 21.89 11.01 -0.22
CA PRO A 183 20.55 11.39 0.17
C PRO A 183 19.51 10.46 -0.47
N PRO A 184 18.40 10.18 0.22
CA PRO A 184 17.30 9.40 -0.33
C PRO A 184 16.65 10.11 -1.51
N ASN A 185 16.20 9.32 -2.49
CA ASN A 185 15.48 9.84 -3.66
C ASN A 185 13.98 9.55 -3.55
N TYR A 186 13.28 10.37 -2.75
CA TYR A 186 11.85 10.21 -2.49
C TYR A 186 10.99 10.35 -3.75
N LYS A 187 11.38 11.21 -4.70
CA LYS A 187 10.70 11.34 -6.00
C LYS A 187 10.68 10.03 -6.78
N ARG A 188 11.83 9.37 -6.89
CA ARG A 188 11.92 8.06 -7.57
C ARG A 188 11.12 7.00 -6.82
N ALA A 189 11.20 6.99 -5.50
CA ALA A 189 10.45 6.04 -4.67
C ALA A 189 8.94 6.20 -4.82
N LYS A 190 8.41 7.42 -4.69
CA LYS A 190 7.00 7.74 -4.86
C LYS A 190 6.48 7.25 -6.21
N LYS A 191 7.24 7.49 -7.29
CA LYS A 191 6.89 7.01 -8.64
C LYS A 191 6.85 5.48 -8.73
N GLN A 192 7.75 4.77 -8.06
CA GLN A 192 7.73 3.31 -8.01
C GLN A 192 6.54 2.80 -7.21
N VAL A 193 6.29 3.37 -6.03
CA VAL A 193 5.17 3.00 -5.15
C VAL A 193 3.84 3.17 -5.88
N ILE A 194 3.53 4.38 -6.37
CA ILE A 194 2.26 4.68 -7.06
C ILE A 194 2.03 3.76 -8.26
N LYS A 195 3.10 3.40 -8.97
CA LYS A 195 2.98 2.56 -10.17
C LYS A 195 2.86 1.07 -9.82
N ARG A 196 3.70 0.57 -8.92
CA ARG A 196 3.96 -0.86 -8.76
C ARG A 196 3.22 -1.48 -7.59
N TYR A 197 3.06 -0.75 -6.50
CA TYR A 197 2.40 -1.30 -5.32
C TYR A 197 0.96 -1.73 -5.58
N PRO A 198 0.12 -0.95 -6.31
CA PRO A 198 -1.21 -1.41 -6.70
C PRO A 198 -1.18 -2.69 -7.53
N GLU A 199 -0.21 -2.81 -8.47
CA GLU A 199 -0.06 -4.02 -9.29
C GLU A 199 0.23 -5.26 -8.42
N ALA A 200 0.99 -5.13 -7.33
CA ALA A 200 1.29 -6.25 -6.43
C ALA A 200 0.04 -6.69 -5.65
N LEU A 201 -0.71 -5.75 -5.08
CA LEU A 201 -1.94 -6.06 -4.36
C LEU A 201 -2.99 -6.69 -5.30
N ILE A 202 -3.12 -6.21 -6.53
CA ILE A 202 -4.02 -6.84 -7.52
C ILE A 202 -3.62 -8.29 -7.77
N CYS A 203 -2.33 -8.57 -7.99
CA CYS A 203 -1.86 -9.94 -8.23
C CYS A 203 -2.08 -10.86 -7.02
N PHE A 204 -1.87 -10.36 -5.79
CA PHE A 204 -2.23 -11.13 -4.60
C PHE A 204 -3.73 -11.40 -4.58
N ARG A 205 -4.58 -10.37 -4.62
CA ARG A 205 -6.05 -10.53 -4.64
C ARG A 205 -6.50 -11.60 -5.66
N ASP A 206 -6.02 -11.51 -6.89
CA ASP A 206 -6.43 -12.42 -7.95
C ASP A 206 -6.01 -13.87 -7.64
N SER A 207 -4.81 -14.07 -7.06
CA SER A 207 -4.33 -15.39 -6.62
C SER A 207 -5.15 -15.96 -5.46
N PHE A 208 -5.56 -15.11 -4.51
CA PHE A 208 -6.43 -15.50 -3.40
C PHE A 208 -7.83 -15.87 -3.91
N VAL A 209 -8.43 -15.02 -4.75
CA VAL A 209 -9.74 -15.26 -5.35
C VAL A 209 -9.74 -16.59 -6.12
N GLU A 210 -8.72 -16.85 -6.93
CA GLU A 210 -8.65 -18.10 -7.69
C GLU A 210 -8.60 -19.34 -6.79
N PHE A 211 -7.82 -19.27 -5.69
CA PHE A 211 -7.69 -20.40 -4.78
C PHE A 211 -8.99 -20.66 -3.99
N TYR A 212 -9.59 -19.62 -3.42
CA TYR A 212 -10.78 -19.74 -2.56
C TYR A 212 -12.11 -19.85 -3.32
N ALA A 213 -12.12 -19.64 -4.64
CA ALA A 213 -13.30 -19.88 -5.48
C ALA A 213 -13.47 -21.36 -5.91
N LYS A 214 -12.50 -22.22 -5.59
CA LYS A 214 -12.51 -23.67 -5.85
C LYS A 214 -13.16 -24.43 -4.70
#